data_AF-A0A2M7D968-F1
#
_entry.id   AF-A0A2M7D968-F1
#
_cell.length_a   1.000
_cell.length_b   1.000
_cell.length_c   1.000
_cell.angle_alpha   90.00
_cell.angle_beta   90.00
_cell.angle_gamma   90.00
#
_symmetry.space_group_name_H-M   'P 1'
#
loop_
_entity.id
_entity.type
_entity.pdbx_description
1 polymer ?
#
loop_
_entity_poly.entity_id
_entity_poly.type
_entity_poly.pdbx_seq_one_letter_code
_entity_poly.pdbx_strand_id
1 'polypeptide(L)'
;MKNNGFYNSITYRERQSEIARENWQIGIYDFLRKQEKRQCINPNCRRWFEIKPSDTKKFCSRKCAAQVNNPKRSNISLETKEKILTLYQRGLSMQEISDKIGCSLHQVSYRMDKCNIPRRSQSEATYVKRNPEGDPFKIKSQLTKKDEILKGLGLGLYWGEGDKSPNNTSVRLANTDPLLIKKFKEFLTKICGVKKRKFQYALILFNDIDKKEAVKFWSSHFGIKRSQLGKITVIPPQGKGTYKKKSQYGVFTLIVNNKKLKEYILSEIKII
;
A
#
# COMPACT_ATOMS: atom_id res chain seq x y z
N MET A 1 -7.26 32.69 56.48
CA MET A 1 -7.79 33.77 55.60
C MET A 1 -6.79 33.98 54.47
N LYS A 2 -7.20 33.71 53.22
CA LYS A 2 -6.32 33.84 52.05
C LYS A 2 -6.15 35.32 51.72
N ASN A 3 -4.91 35.81 51.74
CA ASN A 3 -4.52 37.18 51.41
C ASN A 3 -4.62 37.45 49.88
N ASN A 4 -5.74 37.06 49.27
CA ASN A 4 -5.96 37.09 47.82
C ASN A 4 -6.18 38.49 47.25
N GLY A 5 -6.41 39.51 48.09
CA GLY A 5 -6.59 40.90 47.66
C GLY A 5 -5.27 41.66 47.50
N PHE A 6 -4.27 41.38 48.34
CA PHE A 6 -3.02 42.14 48.36
C PHE A 6 -2.18 41.93 47.09
N TYR A 7 -1.89 40.68 46.72
CA TYR A 7 -1.09 40.37 45.53
C TYR A 7 -1.83 40.65 44.20
N ASN A 8 -3.14 40.86 44.26
CA ASN A 8 -3.98 41.16 43.11
C ASN A 8 -4.39 42.64 43.00
N SER A 9 -3.98 43.49 43.94
CA SER A 9 -4.27 44.92 43.85
C SER A 9 -3.49 45.55 42.70
N ILE A 10 -4.10 46.56 42.06
CA ILE A 10 -3.47 47.33 40.98
C ILE A 10 -2.16 47.96 41.47
N THR A 11 -2.20 48.56 42.65
CA THR A 11 -1.05 49.21 43.30
C THR A 11 0.12 48.26 43.57
N TYR A 12 -0.15 47.02 43.99
CA TYR A 12 0.91 46.03 44.20
C TYR A 12 1.55 45.61 42.86
N ARG A 13 0.73 45.37 41.83
CA ARG A 13 1.22 44.99 40.50
C ARG A 13 2.02 46.09 39.83
N GLU A 14 1.59 47.35 39.95
CA GLU A 14 2.31 48.53 39.46
C GLU A 14 3.67 48.65 40.14
N ARG A 15 3.71 48.55 41.48
CA ARG A 15 4.96 48.58 42.24
C ARG A 15 5.90 47.42 41.88
N GLN A 16 5.39 46.20 41.70
CA GLN A 16 6.21 45.07 41.24
C GLN A 16 6.70 45.27 39.80
N SER A 17 5.91 45.91 38.93
CA SER A 17 6.32 46.26 37.57
C SER A 17 7.45 47.29 37.55
N GLU A 18 7.40 48.30 38.43
CA GLU A 18 8.45 49.29 38.60
C GLU A 18 9.74 48.65 39.10
N ILE A 19 9.68 47.85 40.18
CA ILE A 19 10.83 47.11 40.72
C ILE A 19 11.43 46.20 39.64
N ALA A 20 10.59 45.49 38.88
CA ALA A 20 11.07 44.64 37.80
C ALA A 20 11.76 45.46 36.70
N ARG A 21 11.21 46.62 36.30
CA ARG A 21 11.80 47.53 35.32
C ARG A 21 13.15 48.09 35.79
N GLU A 22 13.23 48.57 37.02
CA GLU A 22 14.47 49.04 37.63
C GLU A 22 15.51 47.93 37.65
N ASN A 23 15.15 46.73 38.12
CA ASN A 23 16.03 45.55 38.13
C ASN A 23 16.53 45.17 36.72
N TRP A 24 15.71 45.32 35.68
CA TRP A 24 16.14 45.14 34.29
C TRP A 24 17.09 46.26 33.82
N GLN A 25 16.87 47.51 34.23
CA GLN A 25 17.75 48.64 33.87
C GLN A 25 19.12 48.54 34.54
N ILE A 26 19.17 48.13 35.81
CA ILE A 26 20.44 47.94 36.54
C ILE A 26 21.11 46.58 36.26
N GLY A 27 20.55 45.78 35.35
CA GLY A 27 21.16 44.53 34.88
C GLY A 27 21.07 43.36 35.86
N ILE A 28 20.26 43.42 36.92
CA ILE A 28 20.10 42.32 37.89
C ILE A 28 19.73 41.01 37.20
N TYR A 29 18.97 41.06 36.10
CA TYR A 29 18.53 39.88 35.35
C TYR A 29 19.45 39.48 34.19
N ASP A 30 20.63 40.09 34.03
CA ASP A 30 21.53 39.78 32.91
C ASP A 30 22.05 38.35 32.95
N PHE A 31 22.04 37.70 34.12
CA PHE A 31 22.31 36.26 34.24
C PHE A 31 21.36 35.39 33.38
N LEU A 32 20.14 35.87 33.07
CA LEU A 32 19.20 35.20 32.17
C LEU A 32 19.65 35.26 30.69
N ARG A 33 20.46 36.27 30.34
CA ARG A 33 21.05 36.47 29.00
C ARG A 33 22.47 35.93 28.90
N LYS A 34 23.12 35.64 30.03
CA LYS A 34 24.47 35.07 30.06
C LYS A 34 24.49 33.79 29.24
N GLN A 35 25.36 33.78 28.23
CA GLN A 35 25.68 32.60 27.45
C GLN A 35 27.13 32.24 27.70
N GLU A 36 27.41 30.95 27.70
CA GLU A 36 28.77 30.41 27.78
C GLU A 36 29.09 29.65 26.51
N LYS A 37 30.35 29.77 26.08
CA LYS A 37 30.89 29.02 24.94
C LYS A 37 31.33 27.65 25.44
N ARG A 38 30.73 26.59 24.89
CA ARG A 38 31.17 25.21 25.08
C ARG A 38 31.69 24.64 23.77
N GLN A 39 32.69 23.77 23.86
CA GLN A 39 33.18 23.00 22.71
C GLN A 39 32.40 21.67 22.59
N CYS A 40 32.02 21.30 21.37
CA CYS A 40 31.35 20.03 21.11
C CYS A 40 32.25 18.84 21.45
N ILE A 41 31.76 17.91 22.28
CA ILE A 41 32.49 16.69 22.68
C ILE A 41 32.73 15.73 21.51
N ASN A 42 31.99 15.85 20.39
CA ASN A 42 32.22 14.99 19.23
C ASN A 42 33.63 15.21 18.67
N PRO A 43 34.51 14.18 18.71
CA PRO A 43 35.92 14.31 18.33
C PRO A 43 36.11 14.72 16.87
N ASN A 44 35.14 14.40 16.00
CA ASN A 44 35.14 14.74 14.57
C ASN A 44 34.54 16.13 14.27
N CYS A 45 34.02 16.85 15.26
CA CYS A 45 33.39 18.16 15.06
C CYS A 45 34.11 19.29 15.80
N ARG A 46 34.31 19.14 17.12
CA ARG A 46 34.98 20.13 17.99
C ARG A 46 34.54 21.60 17.84
N ARG A 47 33.35 21.85 17.26
CA ARG A 47 32.78 23.19 17.04
C ARG A 47 32.37 23.84 18.36
N TRP A 48 32.66 25.12 18.51
CA TRP A 48 32.18 25.95 19.62
C TRP A 48 30.72 26.37 19.41
N PHE A 49 29.93 26.36 20.49
CA PHE A 49 28.53 26.78 20.48
C PHE A 49 28.16 27.45 21.81
N GLU A 50 27.19 28.36 21.75
CA GLU A 50 26.76 29.17 22.89
C GLU A 50 25.46 28.61 23.48
N ILE A 51 25.41 28.52 24.81
CA ILE A 51 24.25 28.03 25.56
C ILE A 51 24.13 28.76 26.90
N LYS A 52 22.97 28.62 27.55
CA LYS A 52 22.79 29.09 28.93
C LYS A 52 23.65 28.24 29.88
N PRO A 53 24.25 28.81 30.93
CA PRO A 53 25.04 28.06 31.92
C PRO A 53 24.31 26.86 32.53
N SER A 54 23.00 26.97 32.74
CA SER A 54 22.17 25.88 33.28
C SER A 54 21.84 24.76 32.28
N ASP A 55 22.07 24.97 30.98
CA ASP A 55 21.81 23.95 29.96
C ASP A 55 22.91 22.87 30.02
N THR A 56 22.52 21.59 30.14
CA THR A 56 23.45 20.44 30.23
C THR A 56 23.93 19.96 28.86
N LYS A 57 23.55 20.64 27.77
CA LYS A 57 23.93 20.28 26.40
C LYS A 57 25.45 20.21 26.22
N LYS A 58 25.91 19.02 25.83
CA LYS A 58 27.32 18.67 25.58
C LYS A 58 27.74 18.69 24.11
N PHE A 59 26.76 18.66 23.20
CA PHE A 59 27.00 18.56 21.76
C PHE A 59 26.38 19.75 21.05
N CYS A 60 27.08 20.29 20.04
CA CYS A 60 26.58 21.43 19.27
C CYS A 60 25.23 21.14 18.58
N SER A 61 24.96 19.88 18.25
CA SER A 61 23.75 19.43 17.57
C SER A 61 23.33 18.02 17.99
N ARG A 62 22.04 17.69 17.76
CA ARG A 62 21.51 16.32 17.92
C ARG A 62 22.29 15.30 17.05
N LYS A 63 22.79 15.71 15.88
CA LYS A 63 23.61 14.88 15.00
C LYS A 63 24.93 14.49 15.67
N CYS A 64 25.65 15.45 16.26
CA CYS A 64 26.90 15.17 16.98
C CYS A 64 26.66 14.26 18.20
N ALA A 65 25.59 14.51 18.96
CA ALA A 65 25.20 13.63 20.05
C ALA A 65 24.95 12.20 19.57
N ALA A 66 24.23 12.03 18.46
CA ALA A 66 23.95 10.72 17.90
C ALA A 66 25.20 10.01 17.35
N GLN A 67 26.14 10.73 16.74
CA GLN A 67 27.38 10.13 16.21
C GLN A 67 28.27 9.55 17.32
N VAL A 68 28.32 10.21 18.47
CA VAL A 68 29.11 9.75 19.63
C VAL A 68 28.37 8.70 20.44
N ASN A 69 27.09 8.95 20.76
CA ASN A 69 26.32 8.06 21.63
C ASN A 69 25.77 6.82 20.91
N ASN A 70 25.69 6.84 19.57
CA ASN A 70 25.20 5.72 18.76
C ASN A 70 26.15 5.41 17.58
N PRO A 71 27.38 4.94 17.84
CA PRO A 71 28.37 4.66 16.79
C PRO A 71 27.92 3.55 15.82
N LYS A 72 27.07 2.61 16.27
CA LYS A 72 26.46 1.58 15.41
C LYS A 72 25.47 2.15 14.37
N ARG A 73 25.02 3.41 14.52
CA ARG A 73 24.05 4.06 13.63
C ARG A 73 24.73 4.86 12.51
N SER A 74 26.01 5.19 12.65
CA SER A 74 26.74 6.06 11.72
C SER A 74 27.40 5.33 10.54
N ASN A 75 27.75 4.04 10.67
CA ASN A 75 28.33 3.25 9.58
C ASN A 75 27.47 2.02 9.26
N ILE A 76 26.75 2.07 8.14
CA ILE A 76 26.16 0.86 7.53
C ILE A 76 27.30 0.15 6.80
N SER A 77 27.66 -1.06 7.23
CA SER A 77 28.66 -1.84 6.50
C SER A 77 28.13 -2.24 5.11
N LEU A 78 29.01 -2.26 4.11
CA LEU A 78 28.69 -2.72 2.75
C LEU A 78 28.09 -4.13 2.77
N GLU A 79 28.63 -4.98 3.63
CA GLU A 79 28.14 -6.34 3.88
C GLU A 79 26.69 -6.38 4.38
N THR A 80 26.29 -5.43 5.25
CA THR A 80 24.89 -5.33 5.72
C THR A 80 23.95 -4.94 4.59
N LYS A 81 24.39 -4.04 3.69
CA LYS A 81 23.62 -3.65 2.51
C LYS A 81 23.38 -4.85 1.61
N GLU A 82 24.44 -5.60 1.29
CA GLU A 82 24.35 -6.79 0.44
C GLU A 82 23.42 -7.84 1.05
N LYS A 83 23.56 -8.14 2.34
CA LYS A 83 22.68 -9.08 3.04
C LYS A 83 21.21 -8.68 2.96
N ILE A 84 20.88 -7.41 3.25
CA ILE A 84 19.50 -6.91 3.15
C ILE A 84 19.00 -7.04 1.71
N LEU A 85 19.80 -6.63 0.73
CA LEU A 85 19.42 -6.66 -0.68
C LEU A 85 19.17 -8.09 -1.15
N THR A 86 20.05 -9.04 -0.84
CA THR A 86 19.91 -10.45 -1.22
C THR A 86 18.67 -11.08 -0.61
N LEU A 87 18.43 -10.89 0.69
CA LEU A 87 17.22 -11.42 1.35
C LEU A 87 15.95 -10.79 0.77
N TYR A 88 15.99 -9.48 0.51
CA TYR A 88 14.88 -8.77 -0.06
C TYR A 88 14.57 -9.23 -1.49
N GLN A 89 15.58 -9.41 -2.34
CA GLN A 89 15.44 -9.94 -3.71
C GLN A 89 14.88 -11.36 -3.74
N ARG A 90 15.20 -12.19 -2.75
CA ARG A 90 14.60 -13.53 -2.56
C ARG A 90 13.12 -13.50 -2.16
N GLY A 91 12.53 -12.32 -2.01
CA GLY A 91 11.11 -12.14 -1.75
C GLY A 91 10.73 -11.98 -0.28
N LEU A 92 11.70 -11.94 0.64
CA LEU A 92 11.41 -11.73 2.05
C LEU A 92 10.86 -10.32 2.30
N SER A 93 9.93 -10.26 3.24
CA SER A 93 9.40 -9.02 3.79
C SER A 93 10.42 -8.34 4.70
N MET A 94 10.27 -7.04 4.92
CA MET A 94 11.15 -6.30 5.84
C MET A 94 11.12 -6.88 7.26
N GLN A 95 9.99 -7.44 7.70
CA GLN A 95 9.88 -8.09 9.00
C GLN A 95 10.72 -9.36 9.06
N GLU A 96 10.60 -10.25 8.06
CA GLU A 96 11.41 -11.48 8.00
C GLU A 96 12.92 -11.17 7.90
N ILE A 97 13.28 -10.09 7.20
CA ILE A 97 14.67 -9.60 7.15
C ILE A 97 15.13 -9.12 8.53
N SER A 98 14.26 -8.40 9.25
CA SER A 98 14.48 -7.92 10.61
C SER A 98 14.79 -9.09 11.55
N ASP A 99 13.92 -10.10 11.54
CA ASP A 99 14.01 -11.28 12.40
C ASP A 99 15.29 -12.07 12.09
N LYS A 100 15.65 -12.19 10.79
CA LYS A 100 16.83 -12.95 10.36
C LYS A 100 18.16 -12.25 10.64
N ILE A 101 18.20 -10.91 10.60
CA ILE A 101 19.40 -10.12 10.90
C ILE A 101 19.51 -9.81 12.40
N GLY A 102 18.43 -10.00 13.18
CA GLY A 102 18.39 -9.66 14.60
C GLY A 102 18.41 -8.15 14.83
N CYS A 103 17.77 -7.37 13.94
CA CYS A 103 17.64 -5.92 14.06
C CYS A 103 16.15 -5.53 14.12
N SER A 104 15.85 -4.26 14.39
CA SER A 104 14.47 -3.77 14.38
C SER A 104 13.99 -3.43 12.97
N LEU A 105 12.67 -3.52 12.73
CA LEU A 105 12.07 -3.21 11.44
C LEU A 105 12.43 -1.78 10.99
N HIS A 106 12.48 -0.84 11.93
CA HIS A 106 12.89 0.54 11.67
C HIS A 106 14.34 0.62 11.21
N GLN A 107 15.24 -0.19 11.76
CA GLN A 107 16.63 -0.27 11.30
C GLN A 107 16.72 -0.83 9.87
N VAL A 108 15.92 -1.85 9.52
CA VAL A 108 15.84 -2.35 8.14
C VAL A 108 15.36 -1.26 7.20
N SER A 109 14.25 -0.59 7.51
CA SER A 109 13.71 0.50 6.68
C SER A 109 14.72 1.63 6.51
N TYR A 110 15.33 2.08 7.61
CA TYR A 110 16.35 3.13 7.59
C TYR A 110 17.54 2.75 6.70
N ARG A 111 18.02 1.50 6.79
CA ARG A 111 19.12 1.00 5.97
C ARG A 111 18.73 0.93 4.50
N MET A 112 17.52 0.45 4.19
CA MET A 112 17.02 0.43 2.82
C MET A 112 16.96 1.84 2.22
N ASP A 113 16.42 2.81 2.96
CA ASP A 113 16.35 4.21 2.53
C ASP A 113 17.76 4.80 2.31
N LYS A 114 18.70 4.52 3.22
CA LYS A 114 20.10 4.96 3.09
C LYS A 114 20.84 4.33 1.92
N CYS A 115 20.49 3.09 1.57
CA CYS A 115 21.08 2.37 0.44
C CYS A 115 20.32 2.61 -0.87
N ASN A 116 19.31 3.50 -0.88
CA ASN A 116 18.44 3.78 -2.01
C ASN A 116 17.76 2.53 -2.59
N ILE A 117 17.40 1.57 -1.72
CA ILE A 117 16.71 0.34 -2.10
C ILE A 117 15.21 0.63 -2.09
N PRO A 118 14.51 0.56 -3.25
CA PRO A 118 13.10 0.86 -3.31
C PRO A 118 12.28 -0.15 -2.49
N ARG A 119 11.44 0.37 -1.60
CA ARG A 119 10.55 -0.43 -0.77
C ARG A 119 9.30 -0.82 -1.56
N ARG A 120 8.90 -2.09 -1.43
CA ARG A 120 7.65 -2.64 -1.94
C ARG A 120 6.52 -1.96 -1.18
N SER A 121 5.43 -1.69 -1.88
CA SER A 121 4.17 -1.36 -1.21
C SER A 121 3.73 -2.54 -0.34
N GLN A 122 2.87 -2.27 0.65
CA GLN A 122 2.29 -3.34 1.48
C GLN A 122 1.55 -4.39 0.65
N SER A 123 0.90 -3.95 -0.44
CA SER A 123 0.22 -4.84 -1.38
C SER A 123 1.20 -5.77 -2.11
N GLU A 124 2.32 -5.22 -2.62
CA GLU A 124 3.36 -6.03 -3.29
C GLU A 124 4.02 -7.01 -2.31
N ALA A 125 4.33 -6.58 -1.08
CA ALA A 125 4.88 -7.48 -0.06
C ALA A 125 3.93 -8.64 0.25
N THR A 126 2.63 -8.35 0.41
CA THR A 126 1.60 -9.38 0.62
C THR A 126 1.47 -10.31 -0.60
N TYR A 127 1.56 -9.76 -1.81
CA TYR A 127 1.48 -10.53 -3.04
C TYR A 127 2.64 -11.51 -3.17
N VAL A 128 3.88 -11.06 -2.98
CA VAL A 128 5.09 -11.91 -3.03
C VAL A 128 5.01 -13.01 -1.97
N LYS A 129 4.60 -12.67 -0.74
CA LYS A 129 4.40 -13.66 0.33
C LYS A 129 3.39 -14.75 -0.03
N ARG A 130 2.29 -14.37 -0.71
CA ARG A 130 1.24 -15.33 -1.15
C ARG A 130 1.64 -16.12 -2.40
N ASN A 131 2.65 -15.68 -3.14
CA ASN A 131 3.07 -16.27 -4.40
C ASN A 131 4.61 -16.43 -4.43
N PRO A 132 5.18 -17.33 -3.61
CA PRO A 132 6.63 -17.49 -3.47
C PRO A 132 7.31 -17.98 -4.76
N GLU A 133 6.60 -18.74 -5.60
CA GLU A 133 7.08 -19.22 -6.90
C GLU A 133 6.89 -18.20 -8.04
N GLY A 134 6.50 -16.97 -7.72
CA GLY A 134 6.15 -15.94 -8.70
C GLY A 134 4.68 -15.99 -9.13
N ASP A 135 4.36 -15.33 -10.23
CA ASP A 135 2.97 -15.13 -10.64
C ASP A 135 2.25 -16.47 -10.91
N PRO A 136 1.00 -16.64 -10.44
CA PRO A 136 0.25 -17.89 -10.61
C PRO A 136 -0.31 -18.07 -12.03
N PHE A 137 0.11 -17.22 -12.96
CA PHE A 137 -0.24 -17.17 -14.37
C PHE A 137 1.04 -16.91 -15.17
N LYS A 138 1.06 -17.34 -16.43
CA LYS A 138 2.22 -17.17 -17.32
C LYS A 138 1.71 -16.73 -18.68
N ILE A 139 2.04 -15.50 -19.05
CA ILE A 139 1.69 -14.97 -20.37
C ILE A 139 2.47 -15.75 -21.43
N LYS A 140 1.77 -16.19 -22.47
CA LYS A 140 2.37 -16.87 -23.61
C LYS A 140 3.23 -15.88 -24.38
N SER A 141 4.53 -16.15 -24.47
CA SER A 141 5.52 -15.28 -25.12
C SER A 141 5.52 -15.42 -26.65
N GLN A 142 5.43 -16.65 -27.15
CA GLN A 142 5.38 -16.94 -28.58
C GLN A 142 3.93 -17.19 -29.01
N LEU A 143 3.37 -16.26 -29.78
CA LEU A 143 2.00 -16.32 -30.27
C LEU A 143 1.98 -16.82 -31.73
N THR A 144 1.12 -17.78 -32.01
CA THR A 144 0.74 -18.12 -33.39
C THR A 144 -0.28 -17.09 -33.91
N LYS A 145 -0.51 -17.02 -35.24
CA LYS A 145 -1.56 -16.16 -35.82
C LYS A 145 -2.93 -16.35 -35.14
N LYS A 146 -3.28 -17.60 -34.79
CA LYS A 146 -4.53 -17.91 -34.07
C LYS A 146 -4.52 -17.36 -32.64
N ASP A 147 -3.37 -17.37 -31.98
CA ASP A 147 -3.22 -16.80 -30.64
C ASP A 147 -3.30 -15.28 -30.66
N GLU A 148 -2.74 -14.63 -31.68
CA GLU A 148 -2.85 -13.17 -31.87
C GLU A 148 -4.31 -12.74 -32.07
N ILE A 149 -5.06 -13.46 -32.92
CA ILE A 149 -6.50 -13.24 -33.08
C ILE A 149 -7.23 -13.43 -31.74
N LEU A 150 -6.94 -14.51 -31.02
CA LEU A 150 -7.55 -14.76 -29.71
C LEU A 150 -7.18 -13.70 -28.67
N LYS A 151 -5.93 -13.21 -28.69
CA LYS A 151 -5.45 -12.13 -27.83
C LYS A 151 -6.20 -10.84 -28.15
N GLY A 152 -6.25 -10.43 -29.41
CA GLY A 152 -6.99 -9.24 -29.84
C GLY A 152 -8.47 -9.31 -29.47
N LEU A 153 -9.13 -10.45 -29.73
CA LEU A 153 -10.51 -10.68 -29.31
C LEU A 153 -10.67 -10.59 -27.80
N GLY A 154 -9.80 -11.23 -27.03
CA GLY A 154 -9.86 -11.21 -25.56
C GLY A 154 -9.67 -9.83 -24.97
N LEU A 155 -8.74 -9.05 -25.51
CA LEU A 155 -8.50 -7.66 -25.13
C LEU A 155 -9.70 -6.77 -25.49
N GLY A 156 -10.23 -6.90 -26.71
CA GLY A 156 -11.42 -6.18 -27.16
C GLY A 156 -12.66 -6.49 -26.31
N LEU A 157 -12.89 -7.76 -25.98
CA LEU A 157 -13.96 -8.17 -25.06
C LEU A 157 -13.79 -7.57 -23.67
N TYR A 158 -12.56 -7.55 -23.12
CA TYR A 158 -12.32 -6.92 -21.83
C TYR A 158 -12.48 -5.40 -21.88
N TRP A 159 -12.08 -4.78 -22.99
CA TRP A 159 -12.24 -3.35 -23.19
C TRP A 159 -13.71 -2.94 -23.25
N GLY A 160 -14.55 -3.69 -23.98
CA GLY A 160 -16.00 -3.47 -24.04
C GLY A 160 -16.72 -3.85 -22.75
N GLU A 161 -16.63 -5.12 -22.34
CA GLU A 161 -17.49 -5.75 -21.33
C GLU A 161 -16.81 -5.95 -19.95
N GLY A 162 -15.51 -5.68 -19.86
CA GLY A 162 -14.71 -5.94 -18.66
C GLY A 162 -14.78 -4.83 -17.60
N ASP A 163 -14.56 -5.21 -16.35
CA ASP A 163 -14.45 -4.29 -15.20
C ASP A 163 -13.09 -3.58 -15.21
N LYS A 164 -13.10 -2.30 -15.59
CA LYS A 164 -11.91 -1.45 -15.69
C LYS A 164 -11.68 -0.58 -14.45
N SER A 165 -12.48 -0.75 -13.38
CA SER A 165 -12.38 0.07 -12.18
C SER A 165 -11.03 -0.11 -11.47
N PRO A 166 -10.36 0.98 -11.05
CA PRO A 166 -9.11 0.90 -10.28
C PRO A 166 -9.32 0.34 -8.87
N ASN A 167 -10.55 0.41 -8.34
CA ASN A 167 -10.90 -0.07 -7.00
C ASN A 167 -11.07 -1.60 -6.95
N ASN A 168 -11.14 -2.26 -8.11
CA ASN A 168 -11.23 -3.70 -8.21
C ASN A 168 -9.93 -4.29 -8.72
N THR A 169 -9.34 -5.22 -7.98
CA THR A 169 -8.08 -5.90 -8.36
C THR A 169 -8.31 -7.17 -9.18
N SER A 170 -9.56 -7.49 -9.51
CA SER A 170 -9.94 -8.71 -10.21
C SER A 170 -10.20 -8.45 -11.69
N VAL A 171 -9.79 -9.40 -12.54
CA VAL A 171 -10.21 -9.47 -13.94
C VAL A 171 -11.63 -10.01 -13.95
N ARG A 172 -12.60 -9.18 -14.33
CA ARG A 172 -14.02 -9.56 -14.37
C ARG A 172 -14.62 -9.19 -15.72
N LEU A 173 -15.41 -10.11 -16.25
CA LEU A 173 -16.25 -9.86 -17.42
C LEU A 173 -17.62 -10.48 -17.14
N ALA A 174 -18.67 -9.68 -17.32
CA ALA A 174 -20.05 -10.06 -17.08
C ALA A 174 -20.84 -9.97 -18.38
N ASN A 175 -21.57 -11.03 -18.74
CA ASN A 175 -22.43 -11.01 -19.92
C ASN A 175 -23.56 -12.04 -19.80
N THR A 176 -24.53 -11.96 -20.71
CA THR A 176 -25.62 -12.95 -20.83
C THR A 176 -25.35 -14.00 -21.91
N ASP A 177 -24.42 -13.73 -22.85
CA ASP A 177 -24.02 -14.68 -23.90
C ASP A 177 -22.93 -15.66 -23.41
N PRO A 178 -23.20 -16.98 -23.36
CA PRO A 178 -22.22 -17.99 -22.99
C PRO A 178 -21.03 -18.06 -23.95
N LEU A 179 -21.21 -17.81 -25.24
CA LEU A 179 -20.14 -17.90 -26.24
C LEU A 179 -19.08 -16.81 -26.01
N LEU A 180 -19.53 -15.58 -25.76
CA LEU A 180 -18.67 -14.46 -25.41
C LEU A 180 -17.82 -14.78 -24.17
N ILE A 181 -18.45 -15.23 -23.08
CA ILE A 181 -17.73 -15.58 -21.85
C ILE A 181 -16.78 -16.76 -22.08
N LYS A 182 -17.16 -17.74 -22.91
CA LYS A 182 -16.30 -18.87 -23.28
C LYS A 182 -15.06 -18.43 -24.04
N LYS A 183 -15.19 -17.48 -24.98
CA LYS A 183 -14.06 -16.89 -25.72
C LYS A 183 -13.13 -16.10 -24.81
N PHE A 184 -13.69 -15.33 -23.88
CA PHE A 184 -12.88 -14.64 -22.89
C PHE A 184 -12.15 -15.61 -21.94
N LYS A 185 -12.81 -16.68 -21.48
CA LYS A 185 -12.17 -17.77 -20.71
C LYS A 185 -11.05 -18.44 -21.51
N GLU A 186 -11.26 -18.66 -22.81
CA GLU A 186 -10.26 -19.23 -23.72
C GLU A 186 -9.02 -18.33 -23.80
N PHE A 187 -9.19 -17.02 -23.95
CA PHE A 187 -8.11 -16.04 -23.88
C PHE A 187 -7.33 -16.12 -22.57
N LEU A 188 -8.02 -16.06 -21.42
CA LEU A 188 -7.37 -16.11 -20.11
C LEU A 188 -6.61 -17.43 -19.86
N THR A 189 -7.12 -18.55 -20.38
CA THR A 189 -6.45 -19.85 -20.22
C THR A 189 -5.28 -20.03 -21.17
N LYS A 190 -5.45 -19.75 -22.46
CA LYS A 190 -4.45 -20.03 -23.50
C LYS A 190 -3.37 -18.97 -23.62
N ILE A 191 -3.74 -17.69 -23.47
CA ILE A 191 -2.81 -16.56 -23.63
C ILE A 191 -2.27 -16.14 -22.28
N CYS A 192 -3.13 -15.98 -21.27
CA CYS A 192 -2.68 -15.53 -19.95
C CYS A 192 -2.20 -16.66 -19.04
N GLY A 193 -2.40 -17.93 -19.41
CA GLY A 193 -1.95 -19.08 -18.62
C GLY A 193 -2.69 -19.26 -17.30
N VAL A 194 -3.93 -18.75 -17.17
CA VAL A 194 -4.73 -18.89 -15.94
C VAL A 194 -5.18 -20.33 -15.75
N LYS A 195 -4.83 -20.93 -14.60
CA LYS A 195 -5.24 -22.30 -14.26
C LYS A 195 -6.76 -22.37 -14.00
N LYS A 196 -7.41 -23.45 -14.47
CA LYS A 196 -8.87 -23.68 -14.33
C LYS A 196 -9.42 -23.49 -12.90
N ARG A 197 -8.63 -23.83 -11.88
CA ARG A 197 -8.99 -23.68 -10.45
C ARG A 197 -9.05 -22.22 -9.95
N LYS A 198 -8.46 -21.27 -10.67
CA LYS A 198 -8.43 -19.84 -10.29
C LYS A 198 -9.67 -19.09 -10.76
N PHE A 199 -10.48 -19.68 -11.64
CA PHE A 199 -11.73 -19.08 -12.06
C PHE A 199 -12.76 -19.17 -10.96
N GLN A 200 -13.40 -18.05 -10.69
CA GLN A 200 -14.60 -17.91 -9.88
C GLN A 200 -15.72 -17.35 -10.74
N TYR A 201 -16.94 -17.56 -10.28
CA TYR A 201 -18.13 -17.17 -11.01
C TYR A 201 -19.12 -16.49 -10.08
N ALA A 202 -19.81 -15.48 -10.57
CA ALA A 202 -20.94 -14.87 -9.88
C ALA A 202 -22.13 -14.80 -10.83
N LEU A 203 -23.33 -14.80 -10.26
CA LEU A 203 -24.57 -14.80 -11.02
C LEU A 203 -25.50 -13.72 -10.50
N ILE A 204 -26.01 -12.90 -11.40
CA ILE A 204 -27.05 -11.92 -11.10
C ILE A 204 -28.32 -12.40 -11.81
N LEU A 205 -29.38 -12.60 -11.03
CA LEU A 205 -30.67 -13.07 -11.48
C LEU A 205 -31.69 -11.94 -11.37
N PHE A 206 -32.62 -11.90 -12.32
CA PHE A 206 -33.82 -11.09 -12.22
C PHE A 206 -34.91 -11.88 -11.47
N ASN A 207 -35.90 -11.16 -10.94
CA ASN A 207 -36.93 -11.72 -10.06
C ASN A 207 -37.80 -12.81 -10.73
N ASP A 208 -37.84 -12.85 -12.06
CA ASP A 208 -38.62 -13.79 -12.87
C ASP A 208 -37.80 -14.98 -13.38
N ILE A 209 -36.56 -15.15 -12.92
CA ILE A 209 -35.68 -16.25 -13.32
C ILE A 209 -35.63 -17.32 -12.23
N ASP A 210 -35.88 -18.58 -12.62
CA ASP A 210 -35.65 -19.72 -11.73
C ASP A 210 -34.15 -19.90 -11.45
N LYS A 211 -33.80 -19.79 -10.17
CA LYS A 211 -32.42 -19.88 -9.70
C LYS A 211 -31.78 -21.24 -9.98
N LYS A 212 -32.53 -22.34 -9.85
CA LYS A 212 -32.00 -23.69 -10.06
C LYS A 212 -31.69 -23.91 -11.54
N GLU A 213 -32.60 -23.50 -12.43
CA GLU A 213 -32.42 -23.60 -13.88
C GLU A 213 -31.26 -22.73 -14.38
N ALA A 214 -31.14 -21.48 -13.91
CA ALA A 214 -30.01 -20.63 -14.26
C ALA A 214 -28.66 -21.23 -13.80
N VAL A 215 -28.59 -21.74 -12.57
CA VAL A 215 -27.37 -22.39 -12.07
C VAL A 215 -27.04 -23.64 -12.88
N LYS A 216 -28.04 -24.47 -13.20
CA LYS A 216 -27.88 -25.68 -14.03
C LYS A 216 -27.37 -25.33 -15.42
N PHE A 217 -27.96 -24.32 -16.06
CA PHE A 217 -27.54 -23.81 -17.36
C PHE A 217 -26.06 -23.39 -17.35
N TRP A 218 -25.65 -22.48 -16.46
CA TRP A 218 -24.26 -22.01 -16.41
C TRP A 218 -23.27 -23.09 -15.98
N SER A 219 -23.68 -23.98 -15.06
CA SER A 219 -22.82 -25.08 -14.61
C SER A 219 -22.51 -26.07 -15.72
N SER A 220 -23.51 -26.40 -16.56
CA SER A 220 -23.32 -27.28 -17.72
C SER A 220 -22.41 -26.66 -18.78
N HIS A 221 -22.52 -25.35 -19.04
CA HIS A 221 -21.70 -24.65 -20.05
C HIS A 221 -20.23 -24.52 -19.66
N PHE A 222 -19.92 -24.34 -18.36
CA PHE A 222 -18.57 -24.01 -17.90
C PHE A 222 -17.90 -25.08 -17.03
N GLY A 223 -18.61 -26.17 -16.72
CA GLY A 223 -18.13 -27.24 -15.84
C GLY A 223 -17.81 -26.72 -14.44
N ILE A 224 -18.72 -25.93 -13.87
CA ILE A 224 -18.49 -25.17 -12.63
C ILE A 224 -18.55 -26.11 -11.42
N LYS A 225 -17.49 -26.11 -10.60
CA LYS A 225 -17.56 -26.71 -9.26
C LYS A 225 -18.27 -25.78 -8.30
N ARG A 226 -19.00 -26.31 -7.32
CA ARG A 226 -19.70 -25.51 -6.31
C ARG A 226 -18.79 -24.50 -5.60
N SER A 227 -17.53 -24.88 -5.32
CA SER A 227 -16.52 -24.00 -4.70
C SER A 227 -16.08 -22.81 -5.56
N GLN A 228 -16.33 -22.85 -6.87
CA GLN A 228 -16.03 -21.76 -7.80
C GLN A 228 -17.23 -20.83 -8.00
N LEU A 229 -18.44 -21.28 -7.66
CA LEU A 229 -19.65 -20.47 -7.75
C LEU A 229 -19.80 -19.65 -6.48
N GLY A 230 -19.49 -18.36 -6.59
CA GLY A 230 -19.61 -17.39 -5.52
C GLY A 230 -21.04 -16.88 -5.34
N LYS A 231 -21.17 -15.57 -5.13
CA LYS A 231 -22.46 -14.93 -4.83
C LYS A 231 -23.44 -15.07 -6.00
N ILE A 232 -24.65 -15.51 -5.67
CA ILE A 232 -25.83 -15.42 -6.53
C ILE A 232 -26.70 -14.30 -5.96
N THR A 233 -26.88 -13.22 -6.71
CA THR A 233 -27.68 -12.05 -6.30
C THR A 233 -28.98 -12.06 -7.09
N VAL A 234 -30.12 -11.93 -6.41
CA VAL A 234 -31.43 -11.73 -7.07
C VAL A 234 -31.78 -10.25 -6.98
N ILE A 235 -32.01 -9.62 -8.12
CA ILE A 235 -32.42 -8.22 -8.20
C ILE A 235 -33.93 -8.15 -7.99
N PRO A 236 -34.42 -7.28 -7.08
CA PRO A 236 -35.86 -7.09 -6.88
C PRO A 236 -36.52 -6.46 -8.13
N PRO A 237 -37.84 -6.59 -8.28
CA PRO A 237 -38.56 -5.95 -9.39
C PRO A 237 -38.31 -4.44 -9.41
N GLN A 238 -37.94 -3.88 -10.57
CA GLN A 238 -37.70 -2.44 -10.76
C GLN A 238 -38.84 -1.73 -11.51
N GLY A 239 -40.05 -2.29 -11.46
CA GLY A 239 -41.22 -1.77 -12.17
C GLY A 239 -41.42 -2.37 -13.57
N LYS A 240 -42.31 -1.77 -14.38
CA LYS A 240 -42.56 -2.18 -15.78
C LYS A 240 -41.36 -1.79 -16.66
N GLY A 241 -40.49 -2.76 -16.94
CA GLY A 241 -39.39 -2.59 -17.87
C GLY A 241 -39.86 -2.45 -19.33
N THR A 242 -39.03 -1.80 -20.15
CA THR A 242 -39.27 -1.60 -21.60
C THR A 242 -38.67 -2.71 -22.48
N TYR A 243 -37.94 -3.65 -21.89
CA TYR A 243 -37.27 -4.72 -22.61
C TYR A 243 -38.26 -5.75 -23.17
N LYS A 244 -38.24 -5.92 -24.50
CA LYS A 244 -39.08 -6.92 -25.21
C LYS A 244 -38.58 -8.36 -25.02
N LYS A 245 -37.26 -8.54 -24.82
CA LYS A 245 -36.63 -9.85 -24.58
C LYS A 245 -35.95 -9.83 -23.23
N LYS A 246 -36.45 -10.65 -22.31
CA LYS A 246 -35.87 -10.80 -20.97
C LYS A 246 -34.71 -11.78 -20.98
N SER A 247 -33.76 -11.59 -20.06
CA SER A 247 -32.69 -12.57 -19.83
C SER A 247 -33.30 -13.85 -19.27
N GLN A 248 -32.93 -15.00 -19.83
CA GLN A 248 -33.46 -16.30 -19.40
C GLN A 248 -32.67 -16.91 -18.24
N TYR A 249 -31.36 -16.64 -18.17
CA TYR A 249 -30.45 -17.27 -17.21
C TYR A 249 -29.64 -16.25 -16.39
N GLY A 250 -29.99 -14.97 -16.46
CA GLY A 250 -29.33 -13.89 -15.73
C GLY A 250 -28.00 -13.45 -16.37
N VAL A 251 -27.29 -12.59 -15.64
CA VAL A 251 -25.96 -12.10 -16.04
C VAL A 251 -24.90 -12.91 -15.31
N PHE A 252 -24.04 -13.58 -16.08
CA PHE A 252 -22.98 -14.42 -15.56
C PHE A 252 -21.65 -13.67 -15.60
N THR A 253 -20.96 -13.63 -14.46
CA THR A 253 -19.66 -12.98 -14.33
C THR A 253 -18.57 -14.01 -14.17
N LEU A 254 -17.60 -14.00 -15.09
CA LEU A 254 -16.34 -14.70 -14.94
C LEU A 254 -15.36 -13.83 -14.17
N ILE A 255 -14.70 -14.40 -13.16
CA ILE A 255 -13.83 -13.66 -12.22
C ILE A 255 -12.49 -14.39 -12.08
N VAL A 256 -11.39 -13.64 -12.17
CA VAL A 256 -10.05 -14.07 -11.78
C VAL A 256 -9.43 -13.01 -10.87
N ASN A 257 -9.21 -13.36 -9.60
CA ASN A 257 -8.64 -12.44 -8.61
C ASN A 257 -7.12 -12.39 -8.75
N ASN A 258 -6.61 -11.47 -9.55
CA ASN A 258 -5.18 -11.19 -9.65
C ASN A 258 -4.93 -9.77 -10.16
N LYS A 259 -4.35 -8.91 -9.30
CA LYS A 259 -4.06 -7.51 -9.61
C LYS A 259 -3.09 -7.37 -10.78
N LYS A 260 -1.98 -8.11 -10.76
CA LYS A 260 -0.93 -8.03 -11.80
C LYS A 260 -1.46 -8.47 -13.17
N LEU A 261 -2.32 -9.49 -13.21
CA LEU A 261 -2.97 -9.90 -14.45
C LEU A 261 -3.92 -8.82 -14.98
N LYS A 262 -4.69 -8.15 -14.10
CA LYS A 262 -5.54 -7.03 -14.50
C LYS A 262 -4.72 -5.88 -15.05
N GLU A 263 -3.63 -5.52 -14.37
CA GLU A 263 -2.71 -4.45 -14.80
C GLU A 263 -2.10 -4.79 -16.16
N TYR A 264 -1.67 -6.03 -16.38
CA TYR A 264 -1.19 -6.52 -17.68
C TYR A 264 -2.24 -6.34 -18.78
N ILE A 265 -3.48 -6.81 -18.56
CA ILE A 265 -4.53 -6.68 -19.58
C ILE A 265 -4.82 -5.19 -19.89
N LEU A 266 -4.87 -4.35 -18.86
CA LEU A 266 -5.10 -2.91 -19.04
C LEU A 266 -3.92 -2.21 -19.73
N SER A 267 -2.68 -2.63 -19.50
CA SER A 267 -1.53 -2.08 -20.22
C SER A 267 -1.55 -2.46 -21.70
N GLU A 268 -1.90 -3.71 -22.02
CA GLU A 268 -2.01 -4.15 -23.42
C GLU A 268 -3.08 -3.37 -24.18
N ILE A 269 -4.24 -3.09 -23.54
CA ILE A 269 -5.30 -2.28 -24.15
C ILE A 269 -4.83 -0.86 -24.46
N LYS A 270 -3.92 -0.28 -23.66
CA LYS A 270 -3.41 1.08 -23.89
C LYS A 270 -2.38 1.16 -25.02
N ILE A 271 -1.78 0.03 -25.41
CA ILE A 271 -0.75 -0.03 -26.45
C ILE A 271 -1.38 -0.16 -27.84
N ILE A 272 -2.57 -0.77 -27.94
CA ILE A 272 -3.35 -0.95 -29.16
C ILE A 272 -4.09 0.36 -29.48
#